data_AF-A0A8S2ZFF2-F1
#
_entry.id   AF-A0A8S2ZFF2-F1
#
_cell.length_a   1.000
_cell.length_b   1.000
_cell.length_c   1.000
_cell.angle_alpha   90.00
_cell.angle_beta   90.00
_cell.angle_gamma   90.00
#
_symmetry.space_group_name_H-M   'P 1'
#
loop_
_entity.id
_entity.type
_entity.pdbx_description
1 polymer ?
#
loop_
_entity_poly.entity_id
_entity_poly.type
_entity_poly.pdbx_seq_one_letter_code
_entity_poly.pdbx_strand_id
1 'polypeptide(L)' 'KRIRKPIIIHRDIKSSNILVKTNPDLSLCLCDFGVAKILPPVLTPNDFIQIGTYRYMAPELLELAITHTSDALCKVD' A
#
# COMPACT_ATOMS: atom_id res chain seq x y z
N LYS A 1 0.13 28.05 -15.50
CA LYS A 1 -0.48 27.34 -14.34
C LYS A 1 0.42 26.17 -13.96
N ARG A 2 0.97 26.15 -12.73
CA ARG A 2 1.86 25.07 -12.27
C ARG A 2 0.99 23.89 -11.79
N ILE A 3 0.92 22.82 -12.59
CA ILE A 3 0.18 21.61 -12.21
C ILE A 3 0.94 20.96 -11.05
N ARG A 4 0.32 20.86 -9.87
CA ARG A 4 0.90 20.15 -8.73
C ARG A 4 0.82 18.65 -9.01
N LYS A 5 1.92 17.93 -8.76
CA LYS A 5 1.92 16.46 -8.85
C LYS A 5 1.02 15.92 -7.72
N PRO A 6 0.08 15.00 -8.01
CA PRO A 6 -0.73 14.38 -6.98
C PRO A 6 0.16 13.50 -6.09
N ILE A 7 -0.20 13.40 -4.81
CA ILE A 7 0.43 12.44 -3.88
C ILE A 7 -0.23 11.09 -4.13
N ILE A 8 0.56 10.06 -4.43
CA ILE A 8 0.10 8.71 -4.76
C ILE A 8 0.57 7.74 -3.68
N ILE A 9 -0.34 6.93 -3.17
CA ILE A 9 -0.12 5.86 -2.20
C ILE A 9 -0.14 4.54 -2.96
N HIS A 10 0.95 3.78 -2.94
CA HIS A 10 1.05 2.51 -3.69
C HIS A 10 0.20 1.37 -3.08
N ARG A 11 0.13 1.31 -1.75
CA ARG A 11 -0.59 0.31 -0.93
C ARG A 11 -0.16 -1.16 -1.07
N ASP A 12 0.66 -1.52 -2.05
CA ASP A 12 1.24 -2.88 -2.16
C ASP A 12 2.75 -2.86 -2.49
N ILE A 13 3.56 -2.28 -1.59
CA ILE A 13 5.01 -2.27 -1.75
C ILE A 13 5.59 -3.60 -1.28
N LYS A 14 6.24 -4.32 -2.20
CA LYS A 14 6.92 -5.59 -1.95
C LYS A 14 8.01 -5.81 -3.01
N SER A 15 8.93 -6.73 -2.75
CA SER A 15 10.05 -7.01 -3.67
C SER A 15 9.58 -7.44 -5.06
N SER A 16 8.48 -8.19 -5.18
CA SER A 16 7.91 -8.57 -6.49
C SER A 16 7.37 -7.38 -7.29
N ASN A 17 7.12 -6.24 -6.65
CA ASN A 17 6.61 -5.01 -7.27
C ASN A 17 7.73 -3.96 -7.45
N ILE A 18 9.00 -4.34 -7.24
CA ILE A 18 10.17 -3.50 -7.48
C ILE A 18 10.96 -4.16 -8.62
N LEU A 19 10.89 -3.58 -9.81
CA LEU A 19 11.62 -4.03 -10.98
C LEU A 19 13.04 -3.46 -10.96
N VAL A 20 14.00 -4.28 -11.36
CA VAL A 20 15.39 -3.84 -11.60
C VAL A 20 15.59 -3.67 -13.08
N LYS A 21 15.96 -2.46 -13.50
CA LYS A 21 16.30 -2.20 -14.89
C LYS A 21 17.67 -2.80 -15.20
N THR A 22 17.71 -3.82 -16.04
CA THR A 22 18.92 -4.63 -16.24
C THR A 22 20.04 -3.93 -17.00
N ASN A 23 19.77 -2.84 -17.74
CA ASN A 23 20.75 -2.04 -18.48
C ASN A 23 20.29 -0.57 -18.62
N PRO A 24 21.17 0.46 -18.55
CA PRO A 24 22.59 0.46 -18.15
C PRO A 24 22.83 0.77 -16.66
N ASP A 25 21.80 1.11 -15.88
CA ASP A 25 21.94 1.85 -14.63
C ASP A 25 21.46 1.12 -13.36
N LEU A 26 20.94 -0.12 -13.48
CA LEU A 26 20.38 -0.88 -12.35
C LEU A 26 19.35 -0.11 -11.51
N SER A 27 18.69 0.88 -12.12
CA SER A 27 17.69 1.69 -11.44
C SER A 27 16.46 0.86 -11.09
N LEU A 28 15.85 1.20 -9.96
CA LEU A 28 14.66 0.55 -9.46
C LEU A 28 13.42 1.27 -9.99
N CYS A 29 12.43 0.50 -10.43
CA CYS A 29 11.13 1.00 -10.85
C CYS A 29 10.04 0.31 -10.03
N LEU A 30 9.13 1.08 -9.45
CA LEU A 30 7.91 0.53 -8.88
C LEU A 30 6.97 0.11 -10.01
N CYS A 31 6.34 -1.05 -9.86
CA CYS A 31 5.30 -1.53 -10.74
C CYS A 31 4.07 -1.98 -9.95
N ASP A 32 2.99 -2.29 -10.67
CA ASP A 32 1.72 -2.76 -10.11
C ASP A 32 1.00 -1.73 -9.22
N PHE A 33 0.42 -0.73 -9.88
CA PHE A 33 -0.44 0.29 -9.27
C PHE A 33 -1.91 -0.14 -9.20
N GLY A 34 -2.23 -1.43 -9.35
CA GLY A 34 -3.61 -1.93 -9.42
C GLY A 34 -4.44 -1.60 -8.19
N VAL A 35 -3.79 -1.42 -7.04
CA VAL A 35 -4.41 -0.99 -5.79
C VAL A 35 -3.93 0.39 -5.32
N ALA A 36 -3.26 1.18 -6.15
CA ALA A 36 -2.80 2.51 -5.77
C ALA A 36 -3.96 3.51 -5.58
N LYS A 37 -3.73 4.58 -4.81
CA LYS A 37 -4.73 5.63 -4.54
C LYS A 37 -4.08 7.02 -4.52
N ILE A 38 -4.79 8.03 -5.01
CA ILE A 38 -4.40 9.44 -4.80
C ILE A 38 -4.78 9.82 -3.37
N LEU A 39 -3.82 10.35 -2.61
CA LEU A 39 -4.07 10.81 -1.24
C LEU A 39 -5.12 11.93 -1.26
N PRO A 40 -6.31 11.73 -0.65
CA PRO A 40 -7.29 12.79 -0.53
C PRO A 40 -6.79 13.88 0.43
N PRO A 41 -7.30 15.12 0.32
CA PRO A 41 -6.95 16.19 1.25
C PRO A 41 -7.39 15.92 2.69
N VAL A 42 -8.35 15.02 2.89
CA VAL A 42 -8.85 14.57 4.19
C VAL A 42 -8.93 13.05 4.16
N LEU A 43 -8.31 12.40 5.15
CA LEU A 43 -8.36 10.94 5.32
C LEU A 43 -9.67 10.52 5.98
N THR A 44 -10.20 9.40 5.55
CA THR A 44 -11.43 8.76 6.02
C THR A 44 -11.15 7.30 6.41
N PRO A 45 -12.01 6.63 7.19
CA PRO A 45 -11.83 5.20 7.50
C PRO A 45 -11.70 4.31 6.26
N ASN A 46 -12.38 4.66 5.16
CA ASN A 46 -12.26 3.97 3.87
C ASN A 46 -10.87 4.10 3.21
N ASP A 47 -10.00 4.99 3.68
CA ASP A 47 -8.60 5.07 3.24
C ASP A 47 -7.71 4.00 3.87
N PHE A 48 -8.15 3.42 4.99
CA PHE A 48 -7.41 2.42 5.77
C PHE A 48 -7.90 0.98 5.54
N ILE A 49 -8.63 0.73 4.44
CA ILE A 49 -9.08 -0.61 4.07
C ILE A 49 -7.85 -1.51 3.84
N GLN A 50 -7.88 -2.70 4.42
CA GLN A 50 -6.83 -3.70 4.34
C GLN A 50 -6.70 -4.25 2.91
N ILE A 51 -5.84 -3.64 2.11
CA ILE A 51 -5.56 -4.00 0.71
C ILE A 51 -4.05 -4.04 0.51
N GLY A 52 -3.57 -5.06 -0.22
CA GLY A 52 -2.15 -5.30 -0.46
C GLY A 52 -1.69 -6.62 0.18
N THR A 53 -0.39 -6.77 0.34
CA THR A 53 0.21 -8.02 0.85
C THR A 53 0.43 -7.94 2.36
N TYR A 54 -0.28 -8.77 3.14
CA TYR A 54 -0.33 -8.75 4.62
C TYR A 54 1.04 -8.57 5.30
N ARG A 55 2.05 -9.34 4.89
CA ARG A 55 3.41 -9.32 5.49
C ARG A 55 4.10 -7.95 5.38
N TYR A 56 3.69 -7.11 4.43
CA TYR A 56 4.29 -5.79 4.15
C TYR A 56 3.36 -4.63 4.53
N MET A 57 2.21 -4.92 5.14
CA MET A 57 1.28 -3.89 5.60
C MET A 57 1.83 -3.16 6.82
N ALA A 58 1.51 -1.86 6.90
CA ALA A 58 1.80 -1.04 8.07
C ALA A 58 0.92 -1.50 9.27
N PRO A 59 1.44 -1.44 10.51
CA PRO A 59 0.78 -2.00 11.69
C PRO A 59 -0.60 -1.37 11.96
N GLU A 60 -0.79 -0.09 11.67
CA GLU A 60 -2.08 0.59 11.84
C GLU A 60 -3.19 0.02 10.94
N LEU A 61 -2.83 -0.53 9.76
CA LEU A 61 -3.78 -1.21 8.87
C LEU A 61 -4.13 -2.62 9.39
N LEU A 62 -3.25 -3.22 10.19
CA LEU A 62 -3.48 -4.51 10.84
C LEU A 62 -4.31 -4.35 12.11
N GLU A 63 -4.05 -3.32 12.92
CA GLU A 63 -4.77 -3.03 14.16
C GLU A 63 -6.23 -2.59 13.90
N LEU A 64 -6.48 -1.88 12.80
CA LEU A 64 -7.84 -1.50 12.40
C LEU A 64 -8.72 -2.73 12.05
N ALA A 65 -8.11 -3.84 11.60
CA ALA A 65 -8.82 -5.09 11.34
C ALA A 65 -9.22 -5.81 12.64
N ILE A 66 -8.41 -5.68 13.70
CA ILE A 66 -8.64 -6.29 15.01
C ILE A 66 -9.75 -5.55 15.77
N THR A 67 -9.86 -4.23 15.60
CA THR A 67 -10.89 -3.41 16.27
C THR A 67 -12.28 -3.52 15.64
N HIS A 68 -12.38 -3.86 14.34
CA HIS A 68 -13.66 -4.05 13.64
C HIS A 68 -14.07 -5.50 13.39
N THR A 69 -13.19 -6.47 13.68
CA THR A 69 -13.53 -7.89 13.57
C THR A 69 -13.00 -8.59 14.82
N SER A 70 -13.91 -8.91 15.74
CA SER A 70 -13.67 -9.83 16.87
C SER A 70 -13.12 -11.20 16.45
N ASP A 71 -13.06 -11.49 15.15
CA ASP A 71 -12.80 -12.81 14.58
C ASP A 71 -11.38 -12.97 14.00
N ALA A 72 -10.55 -11.91 13.99
CA ALA A 72 -9.20 -11.98 13.41
C ALA A 72 -8.17 -12.74 14.28
N LEU A 73 -8.51 -13.04 15.54
CA LEU A 73 -7.65 -13.78 16.48
C LEU A 73 -7.51 -15.28 16.17
N CYS A 74 -8.30 -15.85 15.26
CA CYS A 74 -8.34 -17.30 15.04
C CYS A 74 -7.57 -17.79 13.79
N LYS A 75 -6.70 -16.96 13.19
CA LYS A 75 -5.91 -17.36 11.99
C LYS A 75 -4.40 -17.15 12.11
N VAL A 76 -3.90 -17.03 13.34
CA VAL A 76 -2.47 -17.16 13.64
C VAL A 76 -2.22 -18.53 14.25
N ASP A 77 -2.30 -19.55 13.39
CA ASP A 77 -1.60 -20.83 13.49
C ASP A 77 -1.12 -21.21 12.08
#